data_AF-A0A0D6RZB8-F1
#
_entry.id   AF-A0A0D6RZB8-F1
#
_cell.length_a   1.000
_cell.length_b   1.000
_cell.length_c   1.000
_cell.angle_alpha   90.00
_cell.angle_beta   90.00
_cell.angle_gamma   90.00
#
_symmetry.space_group_name_H-M   'P 1'
#
loop_
_entity.id
_entity.type
_entity.pdbx_description
1 polymer ?
#
loop_
_entity_poly.entity_id
_entity_poly.type
_entity_poly.pdbx_seq_one_letter_code
_entity_poly.pdbx_strand_id
1 'polypeptide(L)' 'MYSSFLLFAKRAEQKYGIQAGELLVELGRRGTVGGQEDMIEDLALTLSRQRGVLPT' A
#
# COMPACT_ATOMS: atom_id res chain seq x y z
N MET A 1 13.59 0.48 11.54
CA MET A 1 13.27 0.17 10.12
C MET A 1 11.83 0.57 9.75
N TYR A 2 11.30 1.68 10.28
CA TYR A 2 9.87 2.08 10.16
C TYR A 2 9.64 3.38 9.37
N SER A 3 10.70 4.10 8.98
CA SER A 3 10.59 5.44 8.40
C SER A 3 10.25 5.42 6.90
N SER A 4 10.82 4.48 6.14
CA SER A 4 10.63 4.41 4.69
C SER A 4 9.22 3.92 4.32
N PHE A 5 8.77 2.82 4.93
CA PHE A 5 7.50 2.17 4.58
C PHE A 5 6.28 3.09 4.76
N LEU A 6 6.27 3.91 5.82
CA LEU A 6 5.19 4.87 6.05
C LEU A 6 5.13 5.95 4.97
N LEU A 7 6.29 6.41 4.48
CA LEU A 7 6.36 7.39 3.39
C LEU A 7 5.78 6.81 2.09
N PHE A 8 6.14 5.57 1.75
CA PHE A 8 5.60 4.89 0.56
C PHE A 8 4.11 4.60 0.70
N ALA A 9 3.65 4.14 1.86
CA ALA A 9 2.24 3.92 2.13
C ALA A 9 1.42 5.22 1.99
N LYS A 10 1.94 6.36 2.47
CA LYS A 10 1.29 7.67 2.27
C LYS A 10 1.27 8.13 0.82
N ARG A 11 2.33 7.87 0.04
CA ARG A 11 2.33 8.16 -1.40
C ARG A 11 1.31 7.31 -2.14
N ALA A 12 1.25 6.02 -1.83
CA ALA A 12 0.28 5.09 -2.38
C ALA A 12 -1.15 5.49 -2.01
N GLU A 13 -1.38 5.96 -0.78
CA GLU A 13 -2.65 6.50 -0.33
C GLU A 13 -3.11 7.69 -1.19
N GLN A 14 -2.22 8.65 -1.45
CA GLN A 14 -2.55 9.79 -2.31
C GLN A 14 -2.79 9.39 -3.78
N LYS A 15 -2.10 8.37 -4.28
CA LYS A 15 -2.19 7.93 -5.69
C LYS A 15 -3.38 7.01 -5.96
N TYR A 16 -3.71 6.12 -5.02
CA TYR A 16 -4.67 5.04 -5.21
C TYR A 16 -5.92 5.17 -4.34
N GLY A 17 -5.95 6.13 -3.41
CA GLY A 17 -7.07 6.36 -2.50
C GLY A 17 -7.23 5.30 -1.41
N ILE A 18 -6.19 4.49 -1.15
CA ILE A 18 -6.20 3.45 -0.13
C ILE A 18 -5.44 3.92 1.10
N GLN A 19 -6.06 3.89 2.28
CA GLN A 19 -5.44 4.38 3.51
C GLN A 19 -4.12 3.67 3.81
N ALA A 20 -3.08 4.44 4.15
CA ALA A 20 -1.75 3.93 4.45
C ALA A 20 -1.76 2.89 5.60
N GLY A 21 -2.64 3.07 6.59
CA GLY A 21 -2.81 2.13 7.69
C GLY A 21 -3.25 0.73 7.24
N GLU A 22 -4.19 0.66 6.29
CA GLU A 22 -4.63 -0.63 5.73
C GLU A 22 -3.53 -1.30 4.93
N LEU A 23 -2.79 -0.54 4.12
CA LEU A 23 -1.66 -1.08 3.37
C LEU A 23 -0.64 -1.73 4.31
N LEU A 24 -0.30 -1.07 5.41
CA LEU A 24 0.67 -1.59 6.38
C LEU A 24 0.16 -2.83 7.14
N VAL A 25 -1.12 -2.87 7.49
CA VAL A 25 -1.74 -4.04 8.14
C VAL A 25 -1.75 -5.24 7.21
N GLU A 26 -2.15 -5.04 5.95
CA GLU A 26 -2.22 -6.09 4.95
C GLU A 26 -0.83 -6.60 4.54
N LEU A 27 0.18 -5.72 4.47
CA LEU A 27 1.59 -6.10 4.31
C LEU A 27 2.08 -6.96 5.49
N GLY A 28 1.78 -6.53 6.73
CA GLY A 28 2.11 -7.30 7.93
C GLY A 28 1.46 -8.69 7.93
N ARG A 29 0.20 -8.78 7.47
CA ARG A 29 -0.53 -10.04 7.32
C ARG A 29 0.08 -10.96 6.26
N ARG A 30 0.61 -10.40 5.17
CA ARG A 30 1.27 -11.15 4.08
C ARG A 30 2.71 -11.59 4.42
N GLY A 31 3.22 -11.19 5.58
CA GLY A 31 4.56 -11.55 6.03
C GLY A 31 5.67 -10.95 5.19
N THR A 32 5.43 -9.82 4.51
CA THR A 32 6.45 -9.13 3.72
C THR A 32 7.50 -8.52 4.64
N VAL A 33 8.70 -9.11 4.63
CA VAL A 33 9.87 -8.61 5.35
C VAL A 33 10.47 -7.44 4.56
N GLY A 34 10.90 -6.39 5.27
CA GLY A 34 11.30 -5.09 4.71
C GLY A 34 12.35 -5.15 3.58
N GLY A 35 12.28 -4.19 2.65
CA GLY A 35 13.09 -4.13 1.42
C GLY A 35 12.28 -4.22 0.13
N GLN A 36 10.95 -4.32 0.24
CA GLN A 36 10.01 -4.51 -0.86
C GLN A 36 9.06 -3.31 -0.97
N GLU A 37 9.63 -2.12 -1.17
CA GLU A 37 8.89 -0.86 -1.25
C GLU A 37 7.90 -0.86 -2.44
N ASP A 38 8.26 -1.53 -3.54
CA ASP A 38 7.43 -1.73 -4.73
C ASP A 38 6.11 -2.48 -4.42
N MET A 39 6.12 -3.38 -3.45
CA MET A 39 4.92 -4.19 -3.12
C MET A 39 3.84 -3.40 -2.40
N ILE A 40 4.18 -2.24 -1.82
CA ILE A 40 3.17 -1.32 -1.28
C ILE A 40 2.35 -0.73 -2.43
N GLU A 41 3.02 -0.41 -3.54
CA GLU A 41 2.39 0.20 -4.71
C GLU A 41 1.50 -0.79 -5.46
N ASP A 42 1.99 -2.02 -5.67
CA ASP A 42 1.21 -3.11 -6.26
C ASP A 42 -0.01 -3.48 -5.41
N LEU A 43 0.15 -3.52 -4.08
CA LEU A 43 -0.94 -3.79 -3.17
C LEU A 43 -2.00 -2.69 -3.22
N ALA A 44 -1.57 -1.43 -3.21
CA ALA A 44 -2.48 -0.28 -3.30
C ALA A 44 -3.24 -0.27 -4.63
N LEU A 45 -2.57 -0.56 -5.75
CA LEU A 45 -3.20 -0.72 -7.06
C LEU A 45 -4.25 -1.85 -7.04
N THR A 46 -3.89 -3.00 -6.46
CA THR A 46 -4.79 -4.17 -6.37
C THR A 46 -6.04 -3.85 -5.54
N LEU A 47 -5.85 -3.27 -4.35
CA LEU A 47 -6.96 -2.91 -3.46
C LEU A 47 -7.83 -1.80 -4.05
N SER A 48 -7.22 -0.83 -4.74
CA SER A 48 -7.93 0.24 -5.42
C SER A 48 -8.81 -0.26 -6.56
N ARG A 49 -8.31 -1.22 -7.35
CA ARG A 49 -9.10 -1.92 -8.37
C ARG A 49 -10.24 -2.74 -7.75
N GLN A 50 -9.96 -3.49 -6.68
CA GLN A 50 -10.98 -4.29 -5.99
C GLN A 50 -12.11 -3.44 -5.40
N ARG A 51 -11.79 -2.24 -4.91
CA ARG A 51 -12.78 -1.31 -4.35
C ARG A 51 -13.47 -0.42 -5.40
N GLY A 52 -13.03 -0.44 -6.65
CA GLY A 52 -13.54 0.47 -7.69
C GLY A 52 -13.22 1.95 -7.43
N VAL A 53 -12.14 2.22 -6.69
CA VAL A 53 -11.72 3.59 -6.32
C VAL A 53 -11.09 4.31 -7.51
N LEU A 54 -10.43 3.57 -8.41
CA LEU A 54 -9.95 4.09 -9.68
C LEU A 54 -11.05 3.93 -10.75
N PRO A 55 -11.45 5.01 -11.45
CA PRO A 55 -12.25 4.89 -12.66
C PRO A 55 -11.40 4.21 -13.74
N THR A 56 -11.95 3.14 -14.33
CA THR A 56 -11.36 2.41 -15.46
C THR A 56 -11.09 3.33 -16.65
#